data_AF-A0A2K2H5B9-F1
#
_entry.id   AF-A0A2K2H5B9-F1
#
_cell.length_a   1.000
_cell.length_b   1.000
_cell.length_c   1.000
_cell.angle_alpha   90.00
_cell.angle_beta   90.00
_cell.angle_gamma   90.00
#
_symmetry.space_group_name_H-M   'P 1'
#
loop_
_entity.id
_entity.type
_entity.pdbx_description
1 polymer ?
#
loop_
_entity_poly.entity_id
_entity_poly.type
_entity_poly.pdbx_seq_one_letter_code
_entity_poly.pdbx_strand_id
1 'polypeptide(L)'
;MMEEGALIEGVLPKFDENGRLKSISMYAQESFLAPKTSLIGAARKKAELKAKRDFVSFIKEKVKGKTLTEYLLEQREKTTESGETSGSAEEITRVSDYIGQETESVLSGIVKLDECVDIDMKMVLVRMGWKPQISQAAADARQTIDREIKRGESGGSSSSVGTREIKPASGYRKKSPLADDF
;
A
#
# COMPACT_ATOMS: atom_id res chain seq x y z
N MET A 1 -21.71 8.60 10.03
CA MET A 1 -21.82 9.62 8.97
C MET A 1 -20.47 9.61 8.25
N MET A 2 -20.40 8.89 7.13
CA MET A 2 -19.22 8.99 6.26
C MET A 2 -19.38 10.32 5.54
N GLU A 3 -18.47 11.26 5.74
CA GLU A 3 -18.40 12.42 4.85
C GLU A 3 -18.15 11.90 3.44
N GLU A 4 -19.04 12.26 2.52
CA GLU A 4 -18.79 12.22 1.08
C GLU A 4 -17.58 13.10 0.79
N GLY A 5 -16.39 12.50 0.80
CA GLY A 5 -15.13 13.21 0.72
C GLY A 5 -14.07 12.35 0.05
N ALA A 6 -14.24 12.19 -1.26
CA ALA A 6 -13.34 11.57 -2.21
C ALA A 6 -13.20 10.03 -2.12
N LEU A 7 -13.77 9.38 -3.14
CA LEU A 7 -13.17 8.20 -3.76
C LEU A 7 -11.74 8.56 -4.20
N ILE A 8 -10.82 8.64 -3.25
CA ILE A 8 -9.39 8.76 -3.55
C ILE A 8 -8.99 7.36 -4.00
N GLU A 9 -9.15 7.04 -5.28
CA GLU A 9 -8.34 5.99 -5.89
C GLU A 9 -7.01 6.61 -6.27
N GLY A 10 -5.91 5.98 -5.90
CA GLY A 10 -4.59 6.44 -6.30
C GLY A 10 -3.52 6.36 -5.23
N VAL A 11 -2.38 6.96 -5.58
CA VAL A 11 -1.14 6.93 -4.81
C VAL A 11 -0.90 8.31 -4.24
N LEU A 12 -0.89 8.41 -2.91
CA LEU A 12 -0.72 9.66 -2.18
C LEU A 12 0.56 9.62 -1.34
N PRO A 13 1.61 10.36 -1.73
CA PRO A 13 2.76 10.58 -0.87
C PRO A 13 2.39 11.48 0.31
N LYS A 14 3.00 11.23 1.47
CA LYS A 14 2.86 12.03 2.68
C LYS A 14 4.24 12.38 3.19
N PHE A 15 4.41 13.65 3.55
CA PHE A 15 5.66 14.20 4.05
C PHE A 15 5.59 14.41 5.57
N ASP A 16 6.75 14.37 6.23
CA ASP A 16 6.88 14.79 7.62
C ASP A 16 7.07 16.32 7.72
N GLU A 17 7.18 16.82 8.96
CA GLU A 17 7.37 18.25 9.25
C GLU A 17 8.67 18.82 8.65
N ASN A 18 9.65 17.96 8.38
CA ASN A 18 10.93 18.32 7.78
C ASN A 18 10.90 18.24 6.24
N GLY A 19 9.73 17.94 5.65
CA GLY A 19 9.57 17.79 4.20
C GLY A 19 10.16 16.50 3.63
N ARG A 20 10.47 15.51 4.49
CA ARG A 20 10.96 14.19 4.07
C ARG A 20 9.79 13.30 3.73
N LEU A 21 9.95 12.39 2.77
CA LEU A 21 8.89 11.43 2.44
C LEU A 21 8.69 10.46 3.60
N LYS A 22 7.59 10.61 4.32
CA LYS A 22 7.23 9.77 5.47
C LYS A 22 6.63 8.45 5.01
N SER A 23 5.66 8.50 4.12
CA SER A 23 4.92 7.33 3.66
C SER A 23 4.26 7.57 2.31
N ILE A 24 3.86 6.49 1.65
CA ILE A 24 2.98 6.52 0.49
C ILE A 24 1.74 5.68 0.83
N SER A 25 0.57 6.30 0.75
CA SER A 25 -0.72 5.61 0.89
C SER A 25 -1.28 5.28 -0.49
N MET A 26 -1.80 4.07 -0.64
CA MET A 26 -2.42 3.61 -1.87
C MET A 26 -3.85 3.20 -1.56
N TYR A 27 -4.80 3.70 -2.33
CA TYR A 27 -6.20 3.44 -2.11
C TYR A 27 -6.79 2.78 -3.33
N ALA A 28 -7.57 1.72 -3.11
CA ALA A 28 -8.31 1.05 -4.15
C ALA A 28 -9.59 0.46 -3.58
N GLN A 29 -10.56 0.29 -4.46
CA GLN A 29 -11.83 -0.33 -4.15
C GLN A 29 -12.15 -1.45 -5.15
N GLU A 30 -13.04 -2.35 -4.74
CA GLU A 30 -13.60 -3.38 -5.59
C GLU A 30 -15.03 -3.71 -5.13
N SER A 31 -15.92 -3.96 -6.08
CA SER A 31 -17.30 -4.37 -5.78
C SER A 31 -17.46 -5.88 -5.65
N PHE A 32 -18.54 -6.29 -4.98
CA PHE A 32 -18.96 -7.70 -4.92
C PHE A 32 -20.45 -7.85 -5.25
N LEU A 33 -20.82 -8.99 -5.82
CA LEU A 33 -22.18 -9.20 -6.31
C LEU A 33 -23.21 -9.37 -5.18
N ALA A 34 -22.79 -10.03 -4.09
CA ALA A 34 -23.63 -10.36 -2.94
C ALA A 34 -22.78 -10.39 -1.65
N PRO A 35 -23.38 -10.12 -0.47
CA PRO A 35 -22.69 -10.04 0.82
C PRO A 35 -22.30 -11.41 1.40
N LYS A 36 -21.69 -12.26 0.57
CA LYS A 36 -21.11 -13.54 0.96
C LYS A 36 -19.66 -13.31 1.36
N THR A 37 -19.24 -13.93 2.47
CA THR A 37 -17.88 -13.81 3.00
C THR A 37 -16.80 -14.16 1.96
N SER A 38 -17.05 -15.15 1.11
CA SER A 38 -16.15 -15.54 0.01
C SER A 38 -16.02 -14.46 -1.07
N LEU A 39 -17.13 -13.81 -1.45
CA LEU A 39 -17.15 -12.75 -2.45
C LEU A 39 -16.50 -11.47 -1.91
N ILE A 40 -16.74 -11.12 -0.65
CA ILE A 40 -16.07 -10.02 0.04
C ILE A 40 -14.57 -10.28 0.14
N GLY A 41 -14.17 -11.52 0.48
CA GLY A 41 -12.77 -11.92 0.51
C GLY A 41 -12.09 -11.84 -0.86
N ALA A 42 -12.80 -12.21 -1.94
CA ALA A 42 -12.31 -12.07 -3.30
C ALA A 42 -12.18 -10.61 -3.72
N ALA A 43 -13.19 -9.78 -3.45
CA ALA A 43 -13.17 -8.34 -3.72
C ALA A 43 -12.03 -7.64 -2.97
N ARG A 44 -11.83 -7.95 -1.68
CA ARG A 44 -10.70 -7.46 -0.89
C ARG A 44 -9.35 -7.78 -1.54
N LYS A 45 -9.12 -9.05 -1.92
CA LYS A 45 -7.86 -9.45 -2.57
C LYS A 45 -7.64 -8.70 -3.89
N LYS A 46 -8.70 -8.50 -4.67
CA LYS A 46 -8.64 -7.72 -5.92
C LYS A 46 -8.33 -6.25 -5.66
N ALA A 47 -8.96 -5.62 -4.66
CA ALA A 47 -8.67 -4.25 -4.26
C ALA A 47 -7.21 -4.10 -3.80
N GLU A 48 -6.71 -5.02 -2.96
CA GLU A 48 -5.30 -5.04 -2.54
C GLU A 48 -4.34 -5.15 -3.74
N LEU A 49 -4.64 -6.03 -4.70
CA LEU A 49 -3.84 -6.19 -5.92
C LEU A 49 -3.93 -4.97 -6.85
N LYS A 50 -5.11 -4.34 -6.95
CA LYS A 50 -5.32 -3.12 -7.71
C LYS A 50 -4.49 -1.97 -7.12
N ALA A 51 -4.53 -1.75 -5.81
CA ALA A 51 -3.69 -0.74 -5.15
C ALA A 51 -2.20 -0.95 -5.44
N LYS A 52 -1.71 -2.19 -5.35
CA LYS A 52 -0.30 -2.51 -5.69
C LYS A 52 0.01 -2.28 -7.15
N ARG A 53 -0.89 -2.65 -8.07
CA ARG A 53 -0.71 -2.45 -9.51
C ARG A 53 -0.69 -0.97 -9.87
N ASP A 54 -1.60 -0.19 -9.31
CA ASP A 54 -1.72 1.24 -9.56
C ASP A 54 -0.45 1.96 -9.05
N PHE A 55 0.06 1.54 -7.88
CA PHE A 55 1.35 2.00 -7.38
C PHE A 55 2.53 1.65 -8.30
N VAL A 56 2.67 0.40 -8.75
CA VAL A 56 3.75 0.02 -9.68
C VAL A 56 3.65 0.78 -10.99
N SER A 57 2.43 0.97 -11.49
CA SER A 57 2.20 1.69 -12.75
C SER A 57 2.61 3.15 -12.60
N PHE A 58 2.19 3.80 -11.51
CA PHE A 58 2.59 5.15 -11.14
C PHE A 58 4.12 5.28 -11.07
N ILE A 59 4.80 4.40 -10.33
CA ILE A 59 6.27 4.43 -10.22
C ILE A 59 6.93 4.23 -11.59
N LYS A 60 6.50 3.24 -12.38
CA LYS A 60 7.09 2.98 -13.70
C LYS A 60 6.90 4.15 -14.65
N GLU A 61 5.74 4.79 -14.64
CA GLU A 61 5.46 5.96 -15.48
C GLU A 61 6.38 7.12 -15.10
N LYS A 62 6.47 7.46 -13.81
CA LYS A 62 7.29 8.57 -13.33
C LYS A 62 8.79 8.31 -13.44
N VAL A 63 9.25 7.08 -13.22
CA VAL A 63 10.66 6.69 -13.42
C VAL A 63 11.03 6.73 -14.90
N LYS A 64 10.20 6.21 -15.80
CA LYS A 64 10.43 6.32 -17.25
C LYS A 64 10.45 7.78 -17.73
N GLY A 65 9.59 8.62 -17.16
CA GLY A 65 9.60 10.05 -17.40
C GLY A 65 10.79 10.78 -16.78
N LYS A 66 11.57 10.14 -15.90
CA LYS A 66 12.57 10.77 -15.01
C LYS A 66 11.97 11.90 -14.14
N THR A 67 10.67 11.85 -13.88
CA THR A 67 9.88 12.90 -13.20
C THR A 67 9.37 12.47 -11.83
N LEU A 68 9.79 11.31 -11.30
CA LEU A 68 9.36 10.87 -9.96
C LEU A 68 9.81 11.86 -8.88
N THR A 69 11.07 12.28 -8.94
CA THR A 69 11.63 13.28 -8.03
C THR A 69 10.88 14.61 -8.13
N GLU A 70 10.65 15.09 -9.36
CA GLU A 70 9.90 16.34 -9.62
C GLU A 70 8.48 16.27 -9.07
N TYR A 71 7.77 15.16 -9.33
CA TYR A 71 6.43 14.95 -8.80
C TYR A 71 6.40 14.97 -7.26
N LEU A 72 7.35 14.29 -6.61
CA LEU A 72 7.41 14.27 -5.15
C LEU A 72 7.75 15.66 -4.58
N LEU A 73 8.60 16.43 -5.26
CA LEU A 73 8.88 17.82 -4.91
C LEU A 73 7.62 18.71 -5.06
N GLU A 74 6.87 18.59 -6.15
CA GLU A 74 5.62 19.32 -6.35
C GLU A 74 4.55 18.95 -5.29
N GLN A 75 4.43 17.66 -4.95
CA GLN A 75 3.49 17.22 -3.92
C GLN A 75 3.87 17.76 -2.54
N ARG A 76 5.16 17.89 -2.27
CA ARG A 76 5.66 18.51 -1.05
C ARG A 76 5.29 19.99 -1.00
N GLU A 77 5.56 20.75 -2.05
CA GLU A 77 5.19 22.18 -2.14
C GLU A 77 3.68 22.41 -1.94
N LYS A 78 2.83 21.51 -2.43
CA LYS A 78 1.38 21.57 -2.19
C LYS A 78 0.96 21.23 -0.76
N THR A 79 1.81 20.54 0.00
CA THR A 79 1.48 20.04 1.35
C THR A 79 2.14 20.86 2.46
N THR A 80 3.23 21.59 2.18
CA THR A 80 4.00 22.35 3.18
C THR A 80 4.19 23.81 2.76
N GLU A 81 3.81 24.76 3.64
CA GLU A 81 4.00 26.21 3.46
C GLU A 81 5.41 26.70 3.88
N SER A 82 6.24 25.80 4.42
CA SER A 82 7.55 26.07 5.01
C SER A 82 8.68 25.84 4.00
N GLY A 83 9.16 26.93 3.40
CA GLY A 83 10.14 26.96 2.29
C GLY A 83 11.60 26.54 2.61
N GLU A 84 11.85 25.47 3.35
CA GLU A 84 13.20 24.89 3.50
C GLU A 84 13.44 23.82 2.42
N THR A 85 14.26 24.04 1.39
CA THR A 85 14.20 23.20 0.16
C THR A 85 15.41 22.30 -0.11
N SER A 86 16.60 22.55 0.45
CA SER A 86 17.82 21.87 0.01
C SER A 86 17.99 20.44 0.55
N GLY A 87 17.88 20.24 1.86
CA GLY A 87 18.07 18.92 2.50
C GLY A 87 16.97 17.91 2.15
N SER A 88 15.73 18.39 1.99
CA SER A 88 14.59 17.56 1.59
C SER A 88 14.68 17.10 0.13
N ALA A 89 15.22 17.94 -0.77
CA ALA A 89 15.33 17.59 -2.18
C ALA A 89 16.33 16.46 -2.43
N GLU A 90 17.46 16.47 -1.71
CA GLU A 90 18.44 15.38 -1.77
C GLU A 90 17.85 14.06 -1.29
N GLU A 91 17.06 14.08 -0.21
CA GLU A 91 16.42 12.89 0.30
C GLU A 91 15.30 12.37 -0.61
N ILE A 92 14.46 13.26 -1.15
CA ILE A 92 13.42 12.88 -2.12
C ILE A 92 14.07 12.24 -3.35
N THR A 93 15.22 12.74 -3.79
CA THR A 93 16.00 12.13 -4.87
C THR A 93 16.46 10.72 -4.50
N ARG A 94 17.09 10.55 -3.32
CA ARG A 94 17.54 9.23 -2.85
C ARG A 94 16.40 8.21 -2.73
N VAL A 95 15.24 8.63 -2.24
CA VAL A 95 14.06 7.76 -2.12
C VAL A 95 13.49 7.43 -3.50
N SER A 96 13.46 8.39 -4.42
CA SER A 96 13.04 8.16 -5.81
C SER A 96 13.94 7.14 -6.52
N ASP A 97 15.26 7.29 -6.35
CA ASP A 97 16.25 6.36 -6.89
C ASP A 97 16.10 4.97 -6.28
N TYR A 98 15.91 4.87 -4.96
CA TYR A 98 15.63 3.61 -4.29
C TYR A 98 14.37 2.95 -4.86
N ILE A 99 13.28 3.71 -5.03
CA ILE A 99 12.04 3.15 -5.57
C ILE A 99 12.22 2.64 -7.01
N GLY A 100 13.00 3.37 -7.82
CA GLY A 100 13.31 2.99 -9.19
C GLY A 100 14.22 1.76 -9.31
N GLN A 101 15.19 1.59 -8.41
CA GLN A 101 16.16 0.49 -8.43
C GLN A 101 15.64 -0.77 -7.73
N GLU A 102 14.93 -0.60 -6.61
CA GLU A 102 14.55 -1.67 -5.67
C GLU A 102 13.04 -1.91 -5.66
N THR A 103 12.39 -1.89 -6.83
CA THR A 103 10.93 -2.00 -6.93
C THR A 103 10.37 -3.25 -6.25
N GLU A 104 11.10 -4.36 -6.22
CA GLU A 104 10.65 -5.59 -5.54
C GLU A 104 10.66 -5.45 -4.00
N SER A 105 11.72 -4.84 -3.46
CA SER A 105 11.85 -4.49 -2.04
C SER A 105 10.77 -3.49 -1.62
N VAL A 106 10.45 -2.52 -2.50
CA VAL A 106 9.32 -1.61 -2.31
C VAL A 106 8.00 -2.37 -2.24
N LEU A 107 7.72 -3.23 -3.23
CA LEU A 107 6.47 -3.97 -3.31
C LEU A 107 6.24 -4.92 -2.13
N SER A 108 7.32 -5.51 -1.62
CA SER A 108 7.27 -6.39 -0.46
C SER A 108 7.11 -5.66 0.87
N GLY A 109 7.55 -4.40 0.95
CA GLY A 109 7.32 -3.53 2.09
C GLY A 109 5.91 -2.92 2.15
N ILE A 110 5.04 -3.20 1.17
CA ILE A 110 3.65 -2.71 1.18
C ILE A 110 2.82 -3.50 2.17
N VAL A 111 2.23 -2.79 3.13
CA VAL A 111 1.36 -3.36 4.17
C VAL A 111 -0.07 -2.84 4.03
N LYS A 112 -1.05 -3.61 4.49
CA LYS A 112 -2.43 -3.14 4.57
C LYS A 112 -2.63 -2.30 5.83
N LEU A 113 -3.19 -1.10 5.65
CA LEU A 113 -3.44 -0.15 6.73
C LEU A 113 -4.91 -0.11 7.13
N ASP A 114 -5.83 -0.22 6.19
CA ASP A 114 -7.26 -0.17 6.50
C ASP A 114 -8.05 -0.98 5.47
N GLU A 115 -9.18 -1.52 5.90
CA GLU A 115 -10.21 -2.03 5.00
C GLU A 115 -11.59 -1.62 5.52
N CYS A 116 -12.46 -1.23 4.60
CA CYS A 116 -13.86 -0.94 4.88
C CYS A 116 -14.72 -1.76 3.93
N VAL A 117 -15.68 -2.50 4.47
CA VAL A 117 -16.66 -3.27 3.71
C VAL A 117 -18.01 -2.62 3.90
N ASP A 118 -18.53 -2.10 2.80
CA ASP A 118 -19.87 -1.55 2.71
C ASP A 118 -20.79 -2.58 2.06
N ILE A 119 -21.78 -3.07 2.80
CA ILE A 119 -22.72 -4.09 2.32
C ILE A 119 -23.84 -3.46 1.49
N ASP A 120 -24.21 -2.21 1.76
CA ASP A 120 -25.28 -1.50 1.07
C ASP A 120 -24.84 -1.12 -0.34
N MET A 121 -23.63 -0.56 -0.45
CA MET A 121 -22.99 -0.26 -1.73
C MET A 121 -22.34 -1.48 -2.37
N LYS A 122 -22.20 -2.59 -1.62
CA LYS A 122 -21.51 -3.81 -2.02
C LYS A 122 -20.07 -3.59 -2.49
N MET A 123 -19.31 -2.85 -1.70
CA MET A 123 -17.94 -2.47 -2.03
C MET A 123 -16.97 -2.77 -0.88
N VAL A 124 -15.73 -3.06 -1.24
CA VAL A 124 -14.59 -3.11 -0.33
C VAL A 124 -13.63 -2.00 -0.71
N LEU A 125 -13.35 -1.11 0.23
CA LEU A 125 -12.28 -0.12 0.14
C LEU A 125 -11.07 -0.63 0.93
N VAL A 126 -9.89 -0.48 0.37
CA VAL A 126 -8.62 -0.84 1.02
C VAL A 126 -7.65 0.34 0.96
N ARG A 127 -7.01 0.62 2.09
CA ARG A 127 -5.82 1.48 2.16
C ARG A 127 -4.60 0.60 2.38
N MET A 128 -3.67 0.63 1.44
CA MET A 128 -2.33 0.07 1.56
C MET A 128 -1.34 1.19 1.87
N GLY A 129 -0.21 0.84 2.47
CA GLY A 129 0.82 1.77 2.89
C GLY A 129 2.20 1.24 2.56
N TRP A 130 3.07 2.15 2.18
CA TRP A 130 4.51 1.93 2.06
C TRP A 130 5.27 3.01 2.80
N LYS A 131 6.40 2.67 3.43
CA LYS A 131 7.35 3.65 3.96
C LYS A 131 8.79 3.17 3.76
N PRO A 132 9.76 4.06 3.51
CA PRO A 132 11.15 3.68 3.21
C PRO A 132 11.77 2.75 4.26
N GLN A 133 11.51 3.02 5.55
CA GLN A 133 12.06 2.25 6.67
C GLN A 133 11.55 0.81 6.69
N ILE A 134 10.32 0.55 6.26
CA ILE A 134 9.79 -0.83 6.16
C ILE A 134 10.44 -1.57 5.00
N SER A 135 10.73 -0.90 3.88
CA SER A 135 11.38 -1.57 2.77
C SER A 135 12.83 -1.93 3.02
N GLN A 136 13.55 -1.13 3.79
CA GLN A 136 14.89 -1.51 4.27
C GLN A 136 14.80 -2.76 5.16
N ALA A 137 13.90 -2.76 6.15
CA ALA A 137 13.68 -3.93 7.00
C ALA A 137 13.19 -5.17 6.21
N ALA A 138 12.36 -4.99 5.18
CA ALA A 138 11.89 -6.06 4.32
C ALA A 138 12.99 -6.62 3.41
N ALA A 139 13.88 -5.75 2.89
CA ALA A 139 15.06 -6.17 2.13
C ALA A 139 16.03 -6.97 3.01
N ASP A 140 16.27 -6.53 4.25
CA ASP A 140 17.13 -7.24 5.21
C ASP A 140 16.53 -8.60 5.61
N ALA A 141 15.21 -8.65 5.85
CA ALA A 141 14.49 -9.88 6.13
C ALA A 141 14.55 -10.86 4.95
N ARG A 142 14.39 -10.37 3.71
CA ARG A 142 14.56 -11.18 2.49
C ARG A 142 15.96 -11.73 2.36
N GLN A 143 17.00 -10.93 2.58
CA GLN A 143 18.38 -11.42 2.56
C GLN A 143 18.62 -12.51 3.60
N THR A 144 17.96 -12.40 4.76
CA THR A 144 18.05 -13.41 5.83
C THR A 144 17.31 -14.69 5.41
N ILE A 145 16.09 -14.57 4.91
CA ILE A 145 15.28 -15.69 4.42
C ILE A 145 15.96 -16.37 3.22
N ASP A 146 16.52 -15.64 2.26
CA ASP A 146 17.24 -16.21 1.11
C ASP A 146 18.50 -16.98 1.53
N ARG A 147 19.17 -16.53 2.60
CA ARG A 147 20.28 -17.29 3.22
C ARG A 147 19.78 -18.55 3.92
N GLU A 148 18.59 -18.51 4.53
CA GLU A 148 17.98 -19.66 5.20
C GLU A 148 17.38 -20.68 4.20
N ILE A 149 16.74 -20.22 3.12
CA ILE A 149 16.23 -21.07 2.03
C ILE A 149 17.40 -21.75 1.30
N LYS A 150 18.53 -21.07 1.11
CA LYS A 150 19.78 -21.69 0.61
C LYS A 150 20.36 -22.74 1.57
N ARG A 151 19.89 -22.81 2.82
CA ARG A 151 20.31 -23.77 3.85
C ARG A 151 19.33 -24.95 4.01
N GLY A 152 18.13 -24.87 3.42
CA GLY A 152 17.15 -25.96 3.25
C GLY A 152 16.29 -26.27 4.48
N GLU A 153 14.95 -26.25 4.32
CA GLU A 153 14.06 -27.42 4.47
C GLU A 153 12.57 -27.12 4.23
N SER A 154 11.91 -28.19 3.78
CA SER A 154 10.52 -28.55 3.53
C SER A 154 9.46 -28.14 4.57
N GLY A 155 8.23 -27.90 4.12
CA GLY A 155 7.06 -27.86 5.01
C GLY A 155 5.74 -27.57 4.31
N GLY A 156 5.10 -28.59 3.75
CA GLY A 156 3.73 -28.52 3.24
C GLY A 156 2.68 -28.62 4.35
N SER A 157 1.56 -27.92 4.20
CA SER A 157 0.31 -28.27 4.88
C SER A 157 -0.89 -27.79 4.07
N SER A 158 -1.57 -28.75 3.46
CA SER A 158 -2.91 -28.59 2.91
C SER A 158 -3.93 -28.69 4.04
N SER A 159 -4.87 -27.74 4.10
CA SER A 159 -6.03 -27.81 4.98
C SER A 159 -7.29 -27.90 4.13
N SER A 160 -8.09 -28.95 4.38
CA SER A 160 -9.36 -29.22 3.74
C SER A 160 -10.47 -28.32 4.30
N VAL A 161 -11.26 -27.72 3.41
CA VAL A 161 -12.36 -26.82 3.77
C VAL A 161 -13.68 -27.57 3.71
N GLY A 162 -14.31 -27.76 4.88
CA GLY A 162 -15.68 -28.25 4.98
C GLY A 162 -16.70 -27.14 4.67
N THR A 163 -17.73 -27.46 3.89
CA THR A 163 -18.80 -26.54 3.49
C THR A 163 -19.68 -26.18 4.69
N ARG A 164 -19.54 -24.95 5.20
CA ARG A 164 -20.47 -24.35 6.16
C ARG A 164 -21.45 -23.45 5.43
N GLU A 165 -22.69 -23.47 5.88
CA GLU A 165 -23.77 -22.59 5.40
C GLU A 165 -23.37 -21.12 5.57
N ILE A 166 -23.36 -20.38 4.45
CA ILE A 166 -22.80 -19.02 4.39
C ILE A 166 -23.85 -18.02 4.87
N LYS A 167 -23.73 -17.57 6.11
CA LYS A 167 -24.49 -16.41 6.61
C LYS A 167 -24.00 -15.13 5.91
N PRO A 168 -24.90 -14.20 5.55
CA PRO A 168 -24.51 -12.91 4.99
C PRO A 168 -23.66 -12.13 6.00
N ALA A 169 -22.61 -11.48 5.52
CA ALA A 169 -21.72 -10.66 6.35
C ALA A 169 -22.35 -9.29 6.65
N SER A 170 -22.10 -8.75 7.84
CA SER A 170 -22.38 -7.35 8.18
C SER A 170 -21.27 -6.43 7.66
N GLY A 171 -21.59 -5.17 7.37
CA GLY A 171 -20.59 -4.15 7.04
C GLY A 171 -19.64 -3.91 8.21
N TYR A 172 -18.40 -3.54 7.92
CA TYR A 172 -17.40 -3.32 8.95
C TYR A 172 -16.22 -2.50 8.44
N ARG A 173 -15.44 -1.93 9.36
CA ARG A 173 -14.12 -1.34 9.10
C ARG A 173 -13.08 -1.98 9.99
N LYS A 174 -11.91 -2.28 9.43
CA LYS A 174 -10.77 -2.84 10.15
C LYS A 174 -9.51 -2.03 9.85
N LYS A 175 -9.18 -1.16 10.79
CA LYS A 175 -7.96 -0.36 10.80
C LYS A 175 -6.81 -1.14 11.42
N SER A 176 -5.65 -1.15 10.76
CA SER A 176 -4.41 -1.71 11.28
C SER A 176 -3.85 -0.83 12.40
N PRO A 177 -3.22 -1.41 13.45
CA PRO A 177 -2.49 -0.64 14.45
C PRO A 177 -1.40 0.26 13.84
N LEU A 178 -0.87 -0.13 12.67
CA LEU A 178 0.15 0.63 11.95
C LEU A 178 -0.43 1.85 11.21
N ALA A 179 -1.75 1.95 11.03
CA ALA A 179 -2.35 2.92 10.12
C ALA A 179 -2.08 4.39 10.50
N ASP A 180 -1.92 4.68 11.80
CA ASP A 180 -1.65 6.04 12.29
C ASP A 180 -0.17 6.44 12.11
N ASP A 181 0.72 5.45 11.95
CA ASP A 181 2.14 5.70 11.70
C ASP A 181 2.45 6.08 10.24
N PHE A 182 1.45 5.97 9.34
CA PHE A 182 1.56 6.30 7.91
C PHE A 182 0.90 7.65 7.63
#